data_AF-A0A7V9LNT3-F1
#
_entry.id   AF-A0A7V9LNT3-F1
#
_cell.length_a   1.000
_cell.length_b   1.000
_cell.length_c   1.000
_cell.angle_alpha   90.00
_cell.angle_beta   90.00
_cell.angle_gamma   90.00
#
_symmetry.space_group_name_H-M   'P 1'
#
loop_
_entity.id
_entity.type
_entity.pdbx_description
1 polymer ?
#
loop_
_entity_poly.entity_id
_entity_poly.type
_entity_poly.pdbx_seq_one_letter_code
_entity_poly.pdbx_strand_id
1 'polypeptide(L)' 'MTEIQLWTLIFAILTFSVYIYIAYASRVQSTSGFYVAGGGIPAPANGAAIAADWMSAASFIS' A
#
# COMPACT_ATOMS: atom_id res chain seq x y z
N MET A 1 11.82 23.75 11.52
CA MET A 1 11.92 22.61 10.60
C MET A 1 12.92 22.96 9.52
N THR A 2 13.84 22.06 9.20
CA THR A 2 14.69 22.22 8.00
C THR A 2 13.88 21.95 6.73
N GLU A 3 14.37 22.38 5.57
CA GLU A 3 13.71 22.09 4.29
C GLU A 3 13.55 20.58 4.05
N ILE A 4 14.57 19.79 4.43
CA ILE A 4 14.53 18.32 4.35
C ILE A 4 13.41 17.78 5.24
N GLN A 5 13.32 18.23 6.50
CA GLN A 5 12.26 17.79 7.41
C GLN A 5 10.87 18.13 6.89
N LEU A 6 10.70 19.30 6.26
CA LEU A 6 9.44 19.71 5.66
C LEU A 6 9.02 18.76 4.53
N TRP A 7 9.93 18.50 3.58
CA TRP A 7 9.64 17.60 2.47
C TRP A 7 9.40 16.16 2.92
N THR A 8 10.19 15.66 3.87
CA THR A 8 9.98 14.34 4.47
C THR A 8 8.57 14.22 5.06
N LEU A 9 8.12 15.24 5.80
CA LEU A 9 6.78 15.23 6.40
C LEU A 9 5.68 15.29 5.33
N ILE A 10 5.85 16.11 4.30
CA ILE A 10 4.89 16.20 3.19
C ILE A 10 4.74 14.84 2.50
N PHE A 11 5.84 14.20 2.11
CA PHE A 11 5.78 12.90 1.43
C PHE A 11 5.22 11.80 2.35
N ALA A 12 5.57 11.81 3.63
CA ALA A 12 5.00 10.89 4.60
C ALA A 12 3.47 11.06 4.69
N ILE A 13 2.98 12.26 5.00
CA ILE A 13 1.53 12.49 5.15
C ILE A 13 0.78 12.16 3.86
N LEU A 14 1.31 12.56 2.70
CA LEU A 14 0.69 12.31 1.42
C LEU A 14 0.55 10.80 1.13
N THR A 15 1.63 10.04 1.32
CA THR A 15 1.61 8.59 1.07
C THR A 15 0.68 7.86 2.03
N PHE A 16 0.73 8.14 3.33
CA PHE A 16 -0.22 7.59 4.30
C PHE A 16 -1.68 7.92 3.94
N SER A 17 -1.95 9.17 3.56
CA SER A 17 -3.30 9.61 3.17
C SER A 17 -3.82 8.85 1.95
N VAL A 18 -2.97 8.63 0.94
CA VAL A 18 -3.32 7.84 -0.25
C VAL A 18 -3.67 6.40 0.12
N TYR A 19 -2.86 5.74 0.95
CA TYR A 19 -3.15 4.36 1.38
C TYR A 19 -4.43 4.26 2.21
N ILE A 20 -4.69 5.20 3.12
CA ILE A 20 -5.95 5.25 3.89
C ILE A 20 -7.14 5.43 2.95
N TYR A 21 -7.04 6.32 1.97
CA TYR A 21 -8.09 6.54 0.97
C TYR A 21 -8.36 5.25 0.17
N ILE A 22 -7.33 4.57 -0.32
CA ILE A 22 -7.47 3.31 -1.06
C ILE A 22 -8.14 2.24 -0.19
N ALA A 23 -7.72 2.11 1.07
CA ALA A 23 -8.30 1.14 2.01
C ALA A 23 -9.80 1.43 2.27
N TYR A 24 -10.17 2.69 2.45
CA TYR A 24 -11.56 3.10 2.65
C TYR A 24 -12.42 2.83 1.39
N ALA A 25 -11.90 3.16 0.21
CA ALA A 25 -12.58 2.98 -1.06
C ALA A 25 -12.74 1.50 -1.45
N SER A 26 -11.83 0.64 -1.00
CA SER A 26 -11.76 -0.78 -1.38
C SER A 26 -12.43 -1.74 -0.37
N ARG A 27 -13.30 -1.23 0.50
CA ARG A 27 -13.99 -2.07 1.51
C ARG A 27 -14.91 -3.09 0.85
N VAL A 28 -14.81 -4.33 1.30
CA VAL A 28 -15.58 -5.48 0.80
C VAL A 28 -16.62 -5.94 1.83
N GLN A 29 -17.75 -6.48 1.35
CA GLN A 29 -18.86 -6.94 2.20
C GLN A 29 -18.95 -8.46 2.33
N SER A 30 -18.08 -9.21 1.66
CA SER A 30 -18.11 -10.67 1.64
C SER A 30 -16.75 -11.27 1.98
N THR A 31 -16.78 -12.47 2.56
CA THR A 31 -15.60 -13.26 2.88
C THR A 31 -14.77 -13.57 1.63
N SER A 32 -15.42 -13.90 0.50
CA SER A 32 -14.72 -14.16 -0.76
C SER A 32 -14.08 -12.89 -1.34
N GLY A 33 -14.72 -11.73 -1.19
CA GLY A 33 -14.13 -10.44 -1.57
C GLY A 33 -12.89 -10.11 -0.73
N PHE A 34 -12.92 -10.46 0.57
CA PHE A 34 -11.81 -10.22 1.49
C PHE A 34 -10.60 -11.13 1.23
N TYR A 35 -10.82 -12.43 1.03
CA TYR A 35 -9.71 -13.39 0.91
C TYR A 35 -9.17 -13.54 -0.50
N VAL A 36 -10.03 -13.49 -1.53
CA VAL A 36 -9.62 -13.81 -2.91
C VAL A 36 -9.96 -12.71 -3.91
N ALA A 37 -10.49 -11.57 -3.46
CA ALA A 37 -10.91 -10.46 -4.33
C ALA A 37 -11.79 -10.90 -5.52
N GLY A 38 -12.64 -11.92 -5.29
CA GLY A 38 -13.49 -12.52 -6.33
C GLY A 38 -12.74 -13.21 -7.48
N GLY A 39 -11.43 -13.45 -7.37
CA GLY A 39 -10.60 -14.01 -8.43
C GLY A 39 -10.29 -13.04 -9.58
N GLY A 40 -10.59 -11.75 -9.42
CA GLY A 40 -10.52 -10.75 -10.48
C GLY A 40 -9.17 -10.07 -10.67
N ILE A 41 -8.16 -10.37 -9.85
CA ILE A 41 -6.86 -9.67 -9.89
C ILE A 41 -5.92 -10.33 -10.91
N PRO A 42 -5.44 -9.61 -11.94
CA PRO A 42 -4.53 -10.16 -12.94
C PRO A 42 -3.19 -10.61 -12.36
N ALA A 43 -2.58 -11.61 -12.99
CA ALA A 43 -1.30 -12.19 -12.53
C ALA A 43 -0.17 -11.16 -12.30
N PRO A 44 0.04 -10.14 -13.16
CA PRO A 44 1.07 -9.13 -12.90
C PRO A 44 0.81 -8.30 -11.63
N ALA A 45 -0.44 -7.95 -11.36
CA ALA A 45 -0.82 -7.19 -10.17
C ALA A 45 -0.65 -8.03 -8.89
N ASN A 46 -1.03 -9.31 -8.93
CA ASN A 46 -0.77 -10.25 -7.84
C ASN A 46 0.73 -10.45 -7.59
N GLY A 47 1.53 -10.59 -8.65
CA GLY A 47 2.99 -10.69 -8.52
C GLY A 47 3.61 -9.46 -7.88
N ALA A 48 3.14 -8.26 -8.26
CA ALA A 48 3.58 -7.01 -7.65
C ALA A 48 3.19 -6.91 -6.17
N ALA A 49 1.98 -7.35 -5.80
CA ALA A 49 1.55 -7.39 -4.40
C ALA A 49 2.43 -8.32 -3.55
N ILE A 50 2.73 -9.52 -4.05
CA ILE A 50 3.65 -10.44 -3.38
C ILE A 50 5.04 -9.80 -3.25
N ALA A 51 5.60 -9.23 -4.32
CA ALA A 51 6.90 -8.59 -4.24
C ALA A 51 6.93 -7.47 -3.18
N ALA A 52 5.87 -6.66 -3.09
CA ALA A 52 5.74 -5.63 -2.08
C ALA A 52 5.66 -6.21 -0.66
N ASP A 53 4.93 -7.31 -0.44
CA ASP A 53 4.84 -7.98 0.87
C ASP A 53 6.20 -8.51 1.36
N TRP A 54 7.10 -8.88 0.44
CA TRP A 54 8.47 -9.31 0.77
C TRP A 54 9.43 -8.15 1.05
N MET A 55 9.05 -6.91 0.70
CA MET A 55 9.87 -5.72 0.91
C MET A 55 9.47 -5.02 2.19
N SER A 56 10.35 -5.04 3.20
CA SER A 56 10.15 -4.30 4.45
C SER A 56 11.04 -3.06 4.50
N ALA A 57 10.83 -2.16 5.47
CA ALA A 57 11.75 -1.05 5.71
C ALA A 57 13.19 -1.52 5.94
N ALA A 58 13.38 -2.69 6.57
CA ALA A 58 14.70 -3.29 6.77
C ALA A 58 15.39 -3.60 5.45
N SER A 59 14.64 -3.94 4.40
CA SER A 59 15.17 -4.19 3.06
C SER A 59 15.77 -2.94 2.39
N PHE A 60 15.41 -1.73 2.86
CA PHE A 60 15.87 -0.45 2.30
C PHE A 60 16.91 0.27 3.15
N ILE A 61 17.11 -0.14 4.40
CA ILE A 61 17.99 0.53 5.37
C ILE A 61 19.34 -0.22 5.51
N SER A 62 19.64 -1.17 4.62
CA SER A 62 20.90 -1.94 4.61
C SER A 62 22.12 -1.07 4.34
#